data_AF-A0A5J4TRM2-F1
#
_entry.id   AF-A0A5J4TRM2-F1
#
_cell.length_a   1.000
_cell.length_b   1.000
_cell.length_c   1.000
_cell.angle_alpha   90.00
_cell.angle_beta   90.00
_cell.angle_gamma   90.00
#
_symmetry.space_group_name_H-M   'P 1'
#
loop_
_entity.id
_entity.type
_entity.pdbx_description
1 polymer ?
#
loop_
_entity_poly.entity_id
_entity_poly.type
_entity_poly.pdbx_seq_one_letter_code
_entity_poly.pdbx_strand_id
1 'polypeptide(L)'
;MATTTASSSISTGLVEVEYGILSITNLSIINMILQERSVIKVDEGTNEGIVSISGSQFENIQRTGDNQKGGVIEGYLGSDNGQITISSSTFTDCKVDSSTGCGGAIYLQISDGGELLFDLSGVSYSGCDAKYGKSLFINAYNLRTTVPIHTDTSLTKTKIGAESDEYEKADLNNLMGFNGAQTSLAIPLYYVYTDINLQIYHVSNSDSTPNGNNNIFCGHLQWPCLTIDYSIIRAGDSILKKIGIVDGYKLIDLITINQDGEESQISNSLTESGTVTDIKSILNIEGDGKIQLTAGTLSFNKIIFTINENARSGYIISGTATSTQISISNCLMNITTSDDSTTQIGGTIEATIGGSSGQLTIQNTNFTLCISQQSQQAGGI
;
A
#
# COMPACT_ATOMS: atom_id res chain seq x y z
N MET A 1 17.91 43.50 17.98
CA MET A 1 19.04 42.64 18.37
C MET A 1 18.47 41.23 18.41
N ALA A 2 18.69 40.45 17.35
CA ALA A 2 18.23 39.06 17.31
C ALA A 2 19.10 38.28 18.29
N THR A 3 18.52 37.84 19.40
CA THR A 3 19.14 36.85 20.28
C THR A 3 19.15 35.54 19.51
N THR A 4 20.26 35.27 18.81
CA THR A 4 20.63 33.93 18.39
C THR A 4 20.87 33.13 19.67
N THR A 5 19.83 32.47 20.19
CA THR A 5 20.01 31.41 21.18
C THR A 5 20.88 30.36 20.53
N ALA A 6 22.12 30.23 21.01
CA ALA A 6 22.97 29.12 20.66
C ALA A 6 22.20 27.85 21.05
N SER A 7 21.73 27.08 20.06
CA SER A 7 21.14 25.79 20.32
C SER A 7 22.27 24.84 20.69
N SER A 8 22.51 24.67 22.00
CA SER A 8 23.43 23.65 22.48
C SER A 8 22.81 22.29 22.21
N SER A 9 23.43 21.50 21.33
CA SER A 9 23.05 20.11 21.12
C SER A 9 23.71 19.19 22.16
N ILE A 10 23.00 18.16 22.59
CA ILE A 10 23.49 17.14 23.52
C ILE A 10 23.92 15.93 22.68
N SER A 11 25.17 15.47 22.82
CA SER A 11 25.70 14.32 22.05
C SER A 11 25.39 12.95 22.66
N THR A 12 24.59 12.91 23.73
CA THR A 12 24.21 11.69 24.44
C THR A 12 22.70 11.62 24.59
N GLY A 13 22.16 10.41 24.66
CA GLY A 13 20.81 10.17 25.15
C GLY A 13 20.72 10.39 26.66
N LEU A 14 19.51 10.34 27.22
CA LEU A 14 19.32 10.42 28.66
C LEU A 14 19.50 9.06 29.33
N VAL A 15 18.88 8.02 28.79
CA VAL A 15 18.92 6.67 29.36
C VAL A 15 19.03 5.61 28.26
N GLU A 16 19.98 4.70 28.44
CA GLU A 16 20.06 3.44 27.69
C GLU A 16 19.75 2.32 28.68
N VAL A 17 18.72 1.53 28.38
CA VAL A 17 18.28 0.40 29.21
C VAL A 17 18.78 -0.87 28.55
N GLU A 18 19.90 -1.36 29.07
CA GLU A 18 20.41 -2.69 28.73
C GLU A 18 19.76 -3.76 29.59
N TYR A 19 19.58 -3.52 30.90
CA TYR A 19 19.01 -4.49 31.85
C TYR A 19 18.07 -3.83 32.86
N GLY A 20 17.13 -4.61 33.38
CA GLY A 20 16.29 -4.22 34.51
C GLY A 20 15.10 -3.37 34.10
N ILE A 21 14.53 -2.64 35.06
CA ILE A 21 13.26 -1.93 34.89
C ILE A 21 13.50 -0.42 35.00
N LEU A 22 13.12 0.31 33.97
CA LEU A 22 13.00 1.77 33.97
C LEU A 22 11.51 2.13 34.02
N SER A 23 11.09 2.76 35.12
CA SER A 23 9.74 3.31 35.27
C SER A 23 9.79 4.84 35.28
N ILE A 24 9.12 5.46 34.32
CA ILE A 24 8.97 6.92 34.19
C ILE A 24 7.50 7.27 34.35
N THR A 25 7.20 8.19 35.25
CA THR A 25 5.85 8.68 35.49
C THR A 25 5.86 10.20 35.59
N ASN A 26 4.96 10.86 34.87
CA ASN A 26 4.78 12.32 34.91
C ASN A 26 6.05 13.12 34.63
N LEU A 27 6.90 12.61 33.72
CA LEU A 27 8.09 13.32 33.26
C LEU A 27 7.74 14.24 32.09
N SER A 28 8.26 15.46 32.10
CA SER A 28 8.18 16.37 30.95
C SER A 28 9.59 16.69 30.45
N ILE A 29 9.84 16.45 29.17
CA ILE A 29 11.08 16.81 28.47
C ILE A 29 10.70 17.74 27.33
N ILE A 30 11.23 18.96 27.35
CA ILE A 30 10.84 20.02 26.44
C ILE A 30 12.10 20.66 25.84
N ASN A 31 12.08 20.96 24.54
CA ASN A 31 13.10 21.72 23.81
C ASN A 31 14.51 21.09 23.92
N MET A 32 14.66 19.90 23.33
CA MET A 32 15.94 19.19 23.34
C MET A 32 16.43 18.92 21.93
N ILE A 33 17.70 19.22 21.67
CA ILE A 33 18.38 18.81 20.44
C ILE A 33 19.43 17.77 20.78
N LEU A 34 19.27 16.56 20.25
CA LEU A 34 20.17 15.43 20.42
C LEU A 34 20.99 15.24 19.13
N GLN A 35 22.27 14.88 19.27
CA GLN A 35 23.08 14.34 18.19
C GLN A 35 23.19 12.83 18.39
N GLU A 36 22.97 12.09 17.31
CA GLU A 36 23.21 10.64 17.20
C GLU A 36 22.34 9.71 18.06
N ARG A 37 21.93 10.07 19.29
CA ARG A 37 21.22 9.20 20.24
C ARG A 37 19.77 9.65 20.50
N SER A 38 18.88 8.72 20.80
CA SER A 38 17.51 9.00 21.27
C SER A 38 17.51 9.44 22.75
N VAL A 39 16.40 9.99 23.23
CA VAL A 39 16.23 10.28 24.67
C VAL A 39 16.34 8.99 25.48
N ILE A 40 15.61 7.96 25.06
CA ILE A 40 15.55 6.64 25.68
C ILE A 40 15.89 5.60 24.60
N LYS A 41 16.85 4.73 24.90
CA LYS A 41 17.16 3.56 24.08
C LYS A 41 16.90 2.29 24.88
N VAL A 42 16.21 1.32 24.28
CA VAL A 42 16.09 -0.05 24.80
C VAL A 42 16.95 -0.92 23.91
N ASP A 43 18.06 -1.42 24.45
CA ASP A 43 19.19 -1.90 23.65
C ASP A 43 18.92 -3.20 22.87
N GLU A 44 19.73 -3.47 21.83
CA GLU A 44 19.59 -4.53 20.83
C GLU A 44 20.20 -5.91 21.24
N GLY A 45 20.26 -6.20 22.54
CA GLY A 45 20.93 -7.38 23.10
C GLY A 45 20.05 -8.63 23.26
N THR A 46 20.49 -9.56 24.11
CA THR A 46 19.67 -10.67 24.66
C THR A 46 19.19 -10.32 26.06
N ASN A 47 18.88 -9.04 26.29
CA ASN A 47 18.76 -8.49 27.63
C ASN A 47 17.32 -8.01 27.88
N GLU A 48 16.79 -8.34 29.06
CA GLU A 48 15.41 -8.01 29.42
C GLU A 48 15.30 -6.58 29.97
N GLY A 49 15.63 -5.58 29.15
CA GLY A 49 15.38 -4.18 29.45
C GLY A 49 13.89 -3.85 29.38
N ILE A 50 13.25 -3.59 30.52
CA ILE A 50 11.82 -3.27 30.59
C ILE A 50 11.64 -1.78 30.82
N VAL A 51 10.92 -1.11 29.92
CA VAL A 51 10.60 0.31 30.01
C VAL A 51 9.10 0.49 30.15
N SER A 52 8.70 1.20 31.21
CA SER A 52 7.33 1.64 31.42
C SER A 52 7.27 3.16 31.54
N ILE A 53 6.49 3.81 30.69
CA ILE A 53 6.31 5.26 30.66
C ILE A 53 4.82 5.57 30.81
N SER A 54 4.49 6.48 31.73
CA SER A 54 3.11 6.87 32.00
C SER A 54 2.97 8.36 32.27
N GLY A 55 1.87 8.97 31.80
CA GLY A 55 1.54 10.37 32.12
C GLY A 55 2.60 11.38 31.69
N SER A 56 3.46 11.05 30.73
CA SER A 56 4.65 11.83 30.41
C SER A 56 4.48 12.65 29.13
N GLN A 57 5.28 13.71 28.98
CA GLN A 57 5.25 14.62 27.85
C GLN A 57 6.65 14.78 27.25
N PHE A 58 6.72 14.65 25.93
CA PHE A 58 7.93 14.91 25.15
C PHE A 58 7.58 15.94 24.08
N GLU A 59 8.16 17.13 24.18
CA GLU A 59 7.79 18.27 23.33
C GLU A 59 9.03 18.91 22.68
N ASN A 60 8.97 19.13 21.37
CA ASN A 60 10.02 19.76 20.59
C ASN A 60 11.39 19.09 20.80
N ILE A 61 11.42 17.77 20.60
CA ILE A 61 12.63 16.95 20.68
C ILE A 61 13.15 16.73 19.25
N GLN A 62 14.36 17.17 18.95
CA GLN A 62 14.97 17.00 17.65
C GLN A 62 16.23 16.13 17.76
N ARG A 63 16.24 14.98 17.07
CA ARG A 63 17.46 14.17 16.92
C ARG A 63 18.06 14.42 15.55
N THR A 64 19.31 14.85 15.54
CA THR A 64 20.06 15.26 14.34
C THR A 64 21.11 14.21 13.94
N GLY A 65 21.46 14.22 12.64
CA GLY A 65 22.40 13.32 11.98
C GLY A 65 21.77 12.70 10.72
N ASP A 66 22.37 11.62 10.18
CA ASP A 66 21.77 10.83 9.10
C ASP A 66 21.23 9.48 9.64
N ASN A 67 20.10 9.00 9.10
CA ASN A 67 19.48 7.70 9.42
C ASN A 67 19.06 7.50 10.90
N GLN A 68 18.58 8.55 11.57
CA GLN A 68 18.11 8.46 12.96
C GLN A 68 16.82 7.65 13.08
N LYS A 69 16.65 6.99 14.23
CA LYS A 69 15.54 6.10 14.54
C LYS A 69 14.87 6.52 15.85
N GLY A 70 13.74 7.21 15.81
CA GLY A 70 13.11 7.70 17.03
C GLY A 70 13.86 8.89 17.62
N GLY A 71 13.23 10.06 17.67
CA GLY A 71 13.78 11.21 18.38
C GLY A 71 13.76 11.00 19.89
N VAL A 72 12.69 10.40 20.40
CA VAL A 72 12.51 10.14 21.83
C VAL A 72 12.87 8.70 22.17
N ILE A 73 12.26 7.73 21.50
CA ILE A 73 12.41 6.31 21.85
C ILE A 73 12.94 5.53 20.66
N GLU A 74 14.04 4.82 20.90
CA GLU A 74 14.58 3.81 19.99
C GLU A 74 14.55 2.46 20.70
N GLY A 75 13.67 1.55 20.27
CA GLY A 75 13.47 0.26 20.93
C GLY A 75 13.75 -0.94 20.02
N TYR A 76 14.40 -1.96 20.58
CA TYR A 76 14.68 -3.23 19.92
C TYR A 76 14.04 -4.36 20.74
N LEU A 77 13.07 -5.07 20.18
CA LEU A 77 12.25 -6.05 20.90
C LEU A 77 12.30 -7.41 20.20
N GLY A 78 12.43 -8.50 20.95
CA GLY A 78 12.47 -9.87 20.45
C GLY A 78 12.23 -10.88 21.57
N SER A 79 12.17 -12.18 21.27
CA SER A 79 11.85 -13.24 22.24
C SER A 79 12.54 -13.13 23.60
N ASP A 80 13.79 -12.68 23.61
CA ASP A 80 14.65 -12.58 24.79
C ASP A 80 15.19 -11.15 24.98
N ASN A 81 14.52 -10.14 24.42
CA ASN A 81 15.01 -8.76 24.46
C ASN A 81 13.90 -7.73 24.53
N GLY A 82 14.02 -6.82 25.51
CA GLY A 82 13.27 -5.58 25.56
C GLY A 82 11.77 -5.71 25.86
N GLN A 83 11.21 -4.73 26.58
CA GLN A 83 9.77 -4.51 26.64
C GLN A 83 9.48 -3.02 26.77
N ILE A 84 8.49 -2.51 26.05
CA ILE A 84 8.10 -1.09 26.08
C ILE A 84 6.60 -0.95 26.30
N THR A 85 6.19 -0.41 27.44
CA THR A 85 4.80 -0.01 27.68
C THR A 85 4.72 1.49 27.88
N ILE A 86 3.93 2.17 27.07
CA ILE A 86 3.71 3.62 27.15
C ILE A 86 2.22 3.88 27.21
N SER A 87 1.79 4.62 28.23
CA SER A 87 0.37 4.95 28.39
C SER A 87 0.16 6.41 28.77
N SER A 88 -0.99 6.96 28.36
CA SER A 88 -1.42 8.32 28.70
C SER A 88 -0.31 9.37 28.53
N SER A 89 0.48 9.26 27.46
CA SER A 89 1.66 10.09 27.23
C SER A 89 1.54 10.81 25.89
N THR A 90 2.24 11.94 25.76
CA THR A 90 2.14 12.83 24.60
C THR A 90 3.50 13.04 23.95
N PHE A 91 3.54 12.96 22.62
CA PHE A 91 4.71 13.27 21.81
C PHE A 91 4.34 14.38 20.83
N THR A 92 4.94 15.56 21.02
CA THR A 92 4.60 16.77 20.26
C THR A 92 5.84 17.36 19.62
N ASP A 93 5.79 17.61 18.31
CA ASP A 93 6.88 18.21 17.54
C ASP A 93 8.22 17.44 17.68
N CYS A 94 8.16 16.12 17.83
CA CYS A 94 9.34 15.26 17.89
C CYS A 94 9.85 14.91 16.49
N LYS A 95 11.13 15.14 16.21
CA LYS A 95 11.68 15.13 14.86
C LYS A 95 12.96 14.34 14.76
N VAL A 96 13.08 13.59 13.67
CA VAL A 96 14.34 13.07 13.15
C VAL A 96 14.60 13.69 11.77
N ASP A 97 15.71 13.34 11.13
CA ASP A 97 15.98 13.79 9.75
C ASP A 97 14.85 13.34 8.80
N SER A 98 14.26 14.28 8.06
CA SER A 98 13.11 14.02 7.18
C SER A 98 13.50 13.42 5.82
N SER A 99 14.80 13.28 5.53
CA SER A 99 15.32 12.68 4.29
C SER A 99 15.78 11.22 4.47
N THR A 100 16.12 10.83 5.70
CA THR A 100 16.71 9.53 6.03
C THR A 100 16.14 8.87 7.29
N GLY A 101 15.56 9.61 8.22
CA GLY A 101 15.14 9.10 9.53
C GLY A 101 13.77 8.42 9.56
N CYS A 102 13.58 7.54 10.53
CA CYS A 102 12.34 6.79 10.75
C CYS A 102 11.80 7.04 12.15
N GLY A 103 10.51 7.33 12.28
CA GLY A 103 9.88 7.57 13.58
C GLY A 103 10.34 8.88 14.19
N GLY A 104 9.62 9.98 14.01
CA GLY A 104 10.01 11.27 14.60
C GLY A 104 10.02 11.22 16.12
N ALA A 105 9.06 10.52 16.71
CA ALA A 105 8.99 10.27 18.15
C ALA A 105 9.56 8.89 18.52
N ILE A 106 8.99 7.83 17.94
CA ILE A 106 9.25 6.45 18.35
C ILE A 106 9.65 5.61 17.14
N TYR A 107 10.75 4.88 17.28
CA TYR A 107 11.12 3.79 16.40
C TYR A 107 11.16 2.48 17.19
N LEU A 108 10.54 1.45 16.64
CA LEU A 108 10.60 0.09 17.17
C LEU A 108 11.12 -0.88 16.11
N GLN A 109 12.10 -1.68 16.46
CA GLN A 109 12.49 -2.87 15.71
C GLN A 109 11.97 -4.11 16.42
N ILE A 110 11.09 -4.84 15.77
CA ILE A 110 10.40 -6.02 16.32
C ILE A 110 10.90 -7.26 15.60
N SER A 111 11.76 -8.03 16.25
CA SER A 111 12.18 -9.36 15.83
C SER A 111 11.09 -10.40 16.10
N ASP A 112 11.26 -11.61 15.56
CA ASP A 112 10.40 -12.76 15.87
C ASP A 112 10.27 -12.97 17.38
N GLY A 113 9.04 -13.19 17.85
CA GLY A 113 8.69 -13.28 19.27
C GLY A 113 8.52 -11.95 20.01
N GLY A 114 8.85 -10.81 19.38
CA GLY A 114 8.72 -9.47 19.96
C GLY A 114 7.32 -8.85 19.83
N GLU A 115 6.38 -9.51 19.14
CA GLU A 115 5.10 -8.93 18.74
C GLU A 115 4.23 -8.50 19.93
N LEU A 116 4.43 -9.10 21.11
CA LEU A 116 3.66 -8.79 22.33
C LEU A 116 4.44 -7.93 23.34
N LEU A 117 5.66 -7.52 23.01
CA LEU A 117 6.56 -6.83 23.95
C LEU A 117 6.45 -5.30 23.88
N PHE A 118 5.45 -4.79 23.19
CA PHE A 118 5.12 -3.37 23.24
C PHE A 118 3.63 -3.10 23.38
N ASP A 119 3.30 -2.01 24.04
CA ASP A 119 1.96 -1.45 24.11
C ASP A 119 2.06 0.07 24.24
N LEU A 120 1.50 0.79 23.26
CA LEU A 120 1.47 2.24 23.17
C LEU A 120 0.03 2.77 23.37
N SER A 121 -0.82 2.00 24.04
CA SER A 121 -2.20 2.37 24.31
C SER A 121 -2.33 3.68 25.08
N GLY A 122 -3.09 4.62 24.51
CA GLY A 122 -3.29 5.94 25.10
C GLY A 122 -2.12 6.90 24.90
N VAL A 123 -1.20 6.58 24.00
CA VAL A 123 -0.26 7.57 23.44
C VAL A 123 -1.00 8.48 22.46
N SER A 124 -0.59 9.75 22.40
CA SER A 124 -0.99 10.69 21.36
C SER A 124 0.23 11.33 20.70
N TYR A 125 0.11 11.60 19.40
CA TYR A 125 1.18 12.16 18.59
C TYR A 125 0.71 13.42 17.87
N SER A 126 1.53 14.46 17.79
CA SER A 126 1.19 15.66 17.03
C SER A 126 2.42 16.41 16.54
N GLY A 127 2.41 16.89 15.30
CA GLY A 127 3.50 17.74 14.75
C GLY A 127 4.87 17.05 14.57
N CYS A 128 4.96 15.74 14.80
CA CYS A 128 6.19 14.98 14.63
C CYS A 128 6.60 14.91 13.14
N ASP A 129 7.89 14.66 12.88
CA ASP A 129 8.41 14.60 11.51
C ASP A 129 9.55 13.58 11.32
N ALA A 130 9.53 12.89 10.19
CA ALA A 130 10.50 11.88 9.76
C ALA A 130 10.31 11.57 8.26
N LYS A 131 11.29 10.89 7.64
CA LYS A 131 11.11 10.37 6.27
C LYS A 131 9.99 9.34 6.19
N TYR A 132 9.98 8.39 7.13
CA TYR A 132 8.96 7.36 7.24
C TYR A 132 8.42 7.29 8.66
N GLY A 133 7.10 7.26 8.80
CA GLY A 133 6.44 7.27 10.10
C GLY A 133 6.77 8.56 10.84
N LYS A 134 6.08 9.66 10.52
CA LYS A 134 6.31 10.96 11.13
C LYS A 134 6.34 10.87 12.66
N SER A 135 5.47 10.06 13.24
CA SER A 135 5.40 9.85 14.68
C SER A 135 6.00 8.51 15.10
N LEU A 136 5.45 7.42 14.56
CA LEU A 136 5.83 6.05 14.91
C LEU A 136 6.30 5.31 13.66
N PHE A 137 7.43 4.63 13.80
CA PHE A 137 7.90 3.67 12.81
C PHE A 137 8.14 2.28 13.42
N ILE A 138 7.59 1.24 12.80
CA ILE A 138 7.76 -0.15 13.21
C ILE A 138 8.48 -0.94 12.12
N ASN A 139 9.72 -1.35 12.38
CA ASN A 139 10.45 -2.30 11.55
C ASN A 139 10.24 -3.72 12.08
N ALA A 140 9.28 -4.46 11.51
CA ALA A 140 8.86 -5.75 12.05
C ALA A 140 9.32 -6.92 11.19
N TYR A 141 9.70 -8.04 11.83
CA TYR A 141 9.93 -9.33 11.18
C TYR A 141 8.68 -9.78 10.39
N ASN A 142 7.50 -9.59 10.97
CA ASN A 142 6.23 -9.73 10.27
C ASN A 142 5.27 -8.62 10.75
N LEU A 143 4.99 -7.67 9.87
CA LEU A 143 4.20 -6.49 10.22
C LEU A 143 2.73 -6.84 10.45
N ARG A 144 2.21 -7.87 9.75
CA ARG A 144 0.83 -8.34 9.92
C ARG A 144 0.59 -8.95 11.30
N THR A 145 1.56 -9.67 11.86
CA THR A 145 1.43 -10.25 13.21
C THR A 145 1.71 -9.20 14.30
N THR A 146 2.61 -8.27 14.03
CA THR A 146 2.97 -7.17 14.95
C THR A 146 1.82 -6.16 15.09
N VAL A 147 1.14 -5.87 13.98
CA VAL A 147 0.02 -4.93 13.87
C VAL A 147 -1.19 -5.68 13.25
N PRO A 148 -1.86 -6.57 14.01
CA PRO A 148 -2.97 -7.35 13.47
C PRO A 148 -4.19 -6.48 13.12
N ILE A 149 -5.07 -7.02 12.25
CA ILE A 149 -6.31 -6.35 11.87
C ILE A 149 -7.10 -5.99 13.13
N HIS A 150 -7.57 -4.75 13.19
CA HIS A 150 -8.39 -4.29 14.28
C HIS A 150 -9.74 -5.01 14.25
N THR A 151 -10.06 -5.66 15.37
CA THR A 151 -11.36 -6.28 15.62
C THR A 151 -11.79 -5.97 17.06
N ASP A 152 -13.02 -6.33 17.44
CA ASP A 152 -13.47 -6.24 18.84
C ASP A 152 -12.56 -7.04 19.80
N THR A 153 -11.85 -8.05 19.30
CA THR A 153 -10.90 -8.89 20.05
C THR A 153 -9.43 -8.50 19.86
N SER A 154 -9.13 -7.68 18.85
CA SER A 154 -7.78 -7.21 18.51
C SER A 154 -7.76 -5.69 18.52
N LEU A 155 -7.42 -5.10 19.67
CA LEU A 155 -7.37 -3.66 19.88
C LEU A 155 -6.10 -3.02 19.31
N THR A 156 -5.59 -3.50 18.17
CA THR A 156 -4.29 -3.09 17.60
C THR A 156 -4.18 -1.59 17.36
N LYS A 157 -5.26 -0.98 16.86
CA LYS A 157 -5.35 0.47 16.69
C LYS A 157 -5.02 1.21 17.99
N THR A 158 -5.59 0.74 19.09
CA THR A 158 -5.29 1.23 20.43
C THR A 158 -3.84 0.94 20.82
N LYS A 159 -3.35 -0.28 20.59
CA LYS A 159 -2.00 -0.73 20.94
C LYS A 159 -0.88 0.12 20.32
N ILE A 160 -1.08 0.71 19.14
CA ILE A 160 -0.07 1.57 18.49
C ILE A 160 -0.27 3.06 18.79
N GLY A 161 -1.32 3.42 19.52
CA GLY A 161 -1.70 4.82 19.78
C GLY A 161 -2.23 5.54 18.54
N ALA A 162 -2.85 4.81 17.61
CA ALA A 162 -3.47 5.42 16.43
C ALA A 162 -4.72 6.24 16.83
N GLU A 163 -4.93 7.36 16.14
CA GLU A 163 -6.11 8.22 16.36
C GLU A 163 -7.36 7.66 15.65
N SER A 164 -8.29 8.50 15.19
CA SER A 164 -9.45 8.03 14.44
C SER A 164 -9.03 7.45 13.07
N ASP A 165 -9.86 6.59 12.48
CA ASP A 165 -9.54 6.02 11.16
C ASP A 165 -9.55 7.09 10.07
N GLU A 166 -10.43 8.09 10.21
CA GLU A 166 -10.47 9.26 9.34
C GLU A 166 -9.18 10.06 9.39
N TYR A 167 -8.61 10.23 10.59
CA TYR A 167 -7.33 10.92 10.78
C TYR A 167 -6.19 10.13 10.16
N GLU A 168 -5.99 8.86 10.54
CA GLU A 168 -4.85 8.07 10.04
C GLU A 168 -4.92 7.82 8.54
N LYS A 169 -6.13 7.78 7.96
CA LYS A 169 -6.34 7.72 6.51
C LYS A 169 -6.01 9.04 5.81
N ALA A 170 -6.26 10.18 6.44
CA ALA A 170 -5.85 11.49 5.93
C ALA A 170 -4.33 11.69 6.05
N ASP A 171 -3.72 11.06 7.04
CA ASP A 171 -2.33 11.23 7.44
C ASP A 171 -1.52 9.92 7.37
N LEU A 172 -1.58 9.23 6.22
CA LEU A 172 -0.96 7.89 6.01
C LEU A 172 0.54 7.78 6.33
N ASN A 173 1.25 8.92 6.38
CA ASN A 173 2.67 8.96 6.70
C ASN A 173 2.94 9.08 8.21
N ASN A 174 1.91 9.22 9.04
CA ASN A 174 2.03 9.42 10.49
C ASN A 174 2.60 8.17 11.18
N LEU A 175 1.97 7.02 10.92
CA LEU A 175 2.36 5.71 11.45
C LEU A 175 2.71 4.80 10.29
N MET A 176 3.95 4.34 10.21
CA MET A 176 4.41 3.48 9.12
C MET A 176 5.24 2.31 9.62
N GLY A 177 5.49 1.32 8.77
CA GLY A 177 6.40 0.24 9.09
C GLY A 177 6.95 -0.52 7.90
N PHE A 178 7.95 -1.35 8.17
CA PHE A 178 8.48 -2.34 7.24
C PHE A 178 7.98 -3.74 7.59
N ASN A 179 7.81 -4.57 6.56
CA ASN A 179 7.35 -5.94 6.69
C ASN A 179 8.45 -6.92 6.29
N GLY A 180 9.03 -7.58 7.28
CA GLY A 180 10.15 -8.51 7.12
C GLY A 180 11.40 -7.81 6.62
N ALA A 181 12.11 -8.47 5.70
CA ALA A 181 13.35 -7.94 5.14
C ALA A 181 13.16 -6.78 4.14
N GLN A 182 11.92 -6.37 3.84
CA GLN A 182 11.63 -5.31 2.86
C GLN A 182 11.85 -3.92 3.48
N THR A 183 12.90 -3.23 3.04
CA THR A 183 13.25 -1.86 3.49
C THR A 183 13.01 -0.76 2.44
N SER A 184 12.57 -1.14 1.23
CA SER A 184 12.33 -0.20 0.12
C SER A 184 10.93 0.40 0.09
N LEU A 185 9.98 -0.17 0.84
CA LEU A 185 8.59 0.25 0.86
C LEU A 185 8.09 0.33 2.30
N ALA A 186 7.97 1.55 2.81
CA ALA A 186 7.30 1.81 4.07
C ALA A 186 5.79 1.75 3.85
N ILE A 187 5.11 0.97 4.69
CA ILE A 187 3.68 0.70 4.60
C ILE A 187 2.98 1.53 5.68
N PRO A 188 2.02 2.40 5.32
CA PRO A 188 1.13 3.03 6.28
C PRO A 188 0.46 1.99 7.16
N LEU A 189 0.58 2.10 8.48
CA LEU A 189 0.02 1.11 9.41
C LEU A 189 -1.51 1.05 9.31
N TYR A 190 -2.16 2.13 8.85
CA TYR A 190 -3.57 2.15 8.49
C TYR A 190 -3.96 0.94 7.63
N TYR A 191 -3.29 0.71 6.50
CA TYR A 191 -3.56 -0.44 5.61
C TYR A 191 -3.14 -1.79 6.19
N VAL A 192 -2.40 -1.77 7.30
CA VAL A 192 -2.06 -2.99 8.04
C VAL A 192 -3.21 -3.33 8.98
N TYR A 193 -3.68 -2.43 9.83
CA TYR A 193 -4.74 -2.78 10.79
C TYR A 193 -6.16 -2.68 10.24
N THR A 194 -6.39 -2.09 9.07
CA THR A 194 -7.72 -2.10 8.41
C THR A 194 -7.88 -3.27 7.45
N ASP A 195 -9.08 -3.85 7.41
CA ASP A 195 -9.44 -4.84 6.39
C ASP A 195 -9.86 -4.14 5.08
N ILE A 196 -9.86 -4.89 3.98
CA ILE A 196 -10.31 -4.42 2.67
C ILE A 196 -11.83 -4.49 2.63
N ASN A 197 -12.46 -3.31 2.55
CA ASN A 197 -13.91 -3.17 2.64
C ASN A 197 -14.62 -4.00 1.56
N LEU A 198 -15.57 -4.84 2.00
CA LEU A 198 -16.35 -5.78 1.18
C LEU A 198 -15.50 -6.64 0.22
N GLN A 199 -14.21 -6.84 0.52
CA GLN A 199 -13.28 -7.55 -0.37
C GLN A 199 -13.22 -6.96 -1.79
N ILE A 200 -13.31 -5.64 -1.91
CA ILE A 200 -13.17 -4.91 -3.18
C ILE A 200 -11.73 -4.45 -3.33
N TYR A 201 -11.05 -5.03 -4.31
CA TYR A 201 -9.65 -4.75 -4.57
C TYR A 201 -9.49 -3.69 -5.65
N HIS A 202 -8.43 -2.90 -5.54
CA HIS A 202 -8.15 -1.81 -6.47
C HIS A 202 -6.79 -2.01 -7.11
N VAL A 203 -6.66 -1.66 -8.38
CA VAL A 203 -5.41 -1.78 -9.15
C VAL A 203 -5.07 -0.49 -9.87
N SER A 204 -3.77 -0.23 -9.99
CA SER A 204 -3.24 0.98 -10.63
C SER A 204 -1.77 0.75 -11.01
N ASN A 205 -1.41 0.96 -12.27
CA ASN A 205 0.00 0.90 -12.73
C ASN A 205 0.31 1.80 -13.94
N SER A 206 -0.60 2.71 -14.32
CA SER A 206 -0.48 3.51 -15.55
C SER A 206 0.10 4.90 -15.30
N ASP A 207 1.26 4.99 -14.63
CA ASP A 207 1.85 6.26 -14.16
C ASP A 207 0.87 7.12 -13.31
N SER A 208 -0.16 6.50 -12.77
CA SER A 208 -1.24 7.10 -11.98
C SER A 208 -0.83 7.30 -10.52
N THR A 209 -1.50 8.23 -9.84
CA THR A 209 -1.39 8.42 -8.39
C THR A 209 -2.73 8.09 -7.72
N PRO A 210 -2.78 7.13 -6.78
CA PRO A 210 -1.67 6.30 -6.28
C PRO A 210 -1.20 5.28 -7.33
N ASN A 211 0.11 5.03 -7.37
CA ASN A 211 0.66 3.92 -8.13
C ASN A 211 0.58 2.66 -7.27
N GLY A 212 0.22 1.54 -7.86
CA GLY A 212 0.03 0.30 -7.14
C GLY A 212 1.35 -0.33 -6.69
N ASN A 213 1.25 -1.21 -5.70
CA ASN A 213 2.38 -2.00 -5.24
C ASN A 213 1.90 -3.41 -4.87
N ASN A 214 2.52 -4.45 -5.41
CA ASN A 214 2.19 -5.83 -5.07
C ASN A 214 2.82 -6.23 -3.72
N ASN A 215 2.14 -5.88 -2.65
CA ASN A 215 2.45 -6.34 -1.29
C ASN A 215 1.18 -6.89 -0.62
N ILE A 216 1.35 -7.59 0.50
CA ILE A 216 0.23 -8.26 1.18
C ILE A 216 -0.82 -7.29 1.77
N PHE A 217 -0.53 -5.99 1.82
CA PHE A 217 -1.42 -4.93 2.33
C PHE A 217 -2.05 -4.10 1.20
N CYS A 218 -1.78 -4.43 -0.07
CA CYS A 218 -2.40 -3.74 -1.21
C CYS A 218 -3.86 -4.14 -1.40
N GLY A 219 -4.59 -3.29 -2.11
CA GLY A 219 -5.97 -3.54 -2.55
C GLY A 219 -6.95 -2.45 -2.13
N HIS A 220 -6.55 -1.57 -1.21
CA HIS A 220 -7.32 -0.38 -0.85
C HIS A 220 -7.33 0.62 -2.01
N LEU A 221 -8.36 1.48 -2.08
CA LEU A 221 -8.48 2.51 -3.12
C LEU A 221 -7.27 3.44 -3.18
N GLN A 222 -6.77 3.86 -2.02
CA GLN A 222 -5.60 4.74 -1.90
C GLN A 222 -4.26 3.97 -1.79
N TRP A 223 -4.30 2.64 -1.75
CA TRP A 223 -3.13 1.75 -1.74
C TRP A 223 -3.39 0.53 -2.63
N PRO A 224 -3.55 0.75 -3.94
CA PRO A 224 -3.94 -0.31 -4.86
C PRO A 224 -2.82 -1.33 -5.06
N CYS A 225 -3.19 -2.51 -5.53
CA CYS A 225 -2.23 -3.48 -6.04
C CYS A 225 -1.66 -3.02 -7.39
N LEU A 226 -0.44 -3.46 -7.70
CA LEU A 226 0.21 -3.13 -8.97
C LEU A 226 -0.41 -3.92 -10.12
N THR A 227 -0.82 -5.18 -9.89
CA THR A 227 -1.32 -6.03 -10.97
C THR A 227 -2.68 -6.67 -10.69
N ILE A 228 -3.44 -6.91 -11.76
CA ILE A 228 -4.78 -7.53 -11.72
C ILE A 228 -4.71 -8.95 -11.16
N ASP A 229 -3.81 -9.79 -11.66
CA ASP A 229 -3.62 -11.17 -11.22
C ASP A 229 -3.29 -11.23 -9.72
N TYR A 230 -2.43 -10.33 -9.22
CA TYR A 230 -2.12 -10.26 -7.80
C TYR A 230 -3.35 -9.87 -6.98
N SER A 231 -4.13 -8.88 -7.41
CA SER A 231 -5.37 -8.48 -6.72
C SER A 231 -6.40 -9.63 -6.64
N ILE A 232 -6.50 -10.44 -7.68
CA ILE A 232 -7.35 -11.63 -7.73
C ILE A 232 -6.89 -12.70 -6.74
N ILE A 233 -5.58 -12.90 -6.60
CA ILE A 233 -4.99 -13.81 -5.60
C ILE A 233 -5.28 -13.27 -4.20
N ARG A 234 -5.14 -11.96 -3.97
CA ARG A 234 -5.40 -11.34 -2.66
C ARG A 234 -6.87 -11.48 -2.22
N ALA A 235 -7.81 -11.43 -3.16
CA ALA A 235 -9.23 -11.65 -2.88
C ALA A 235 -9.57 -13.08 -2.40
N GLY A 236 -8.61 -14.02 -2.43
CA GLY A 236 -8.75 -15.35 -1.84
C GLY A 236 -9.91 -16.16 -2.42
N ASP A 237 -10.71 -16.76 -1.54
CA ASP A 237 -11.80 -17.68 -1.87
C ASP A 237 -13.15 -16.97 -2.06
N SER A 238 -13.16 -15.65 -2.28
CA SER A 238 -14.41 -14.93 -2.52
C SER A 238 -15.06 -15.39 -3.82
N ILE A 239 -16.36 -15.72 -3.76
CA ILE A 239 -17.15 -16.20 -4.91
C ILE A 239 -17.19 -15.16 -6.03
N LEU A 240 -17.29 -13.89 -5.65
CA LEU A 240 -17.21 -12.76 -6.55
C LEU A 240 -16.05 -11.88 -6.11
N LYS A 241 -15.01 -11.85 -6.93
CA LYS A 241 -13.85 -10.99 -6.76
C LYS A 241 -14.09 -9.71 -7.53
N LYS A 242 -14.27 -8.59 -6.81
CA LYS A 242 -14.47 -7.28 -7.42
C LYS A 242 -13.16 -6.52 -7.49
N ILE A 243 -12.77 -6.12 -8.69
CA ILE A 243 -11.54 -5.38 -8.97
C ILE A 243 -11.90 -4.06 -9.65
N GLY A 244 -11.53 -2.95 -9.04
CA GLY A 244 -11.66 -1.60 -9.62
C GLY A 244 -10.33 -1.10 -10.17
N ILE A 245 -10.30 -0.67 -11.43
CA ILE A 245 -9.15 0.06 -11.98
C ILE A 245 -9.27 1.52 -11.57
N VAL A 246 -8.33 2.04 -10.76
CA VAL A 246 -8.48 3.37 -10.12
C VAL A 246 -8.65 4.51 -11.13
N ASP A 247 -7.88 4.50 -12.22
CA ASP A 247 -7.95 5.48 -13.31
C ASP A 247 -7.40 4.88 -14.61
N GLY A 248 -6.23 4.26 -14.57
CA GLY A 248 -5.69 3.52 -15.70
C GLY A 248 -4.88 2.32 -15.29
N TYR A 249 -4.72 1.42 -16.26
CA TYR A 249 -3.91 0.22 -16.13
C TYR A 249 -3.22 -0.09 -17.45
N LYS A 250 -1.92 -0.30 -17.42
CA LYS A 250 -1.10 -0.80 -18.53
C LYS A 250 -0.92 -2.31 -18.38
N LEU A 251 -1.42 -3.05 -19.36
CA LEU A 251 -1.22 -4.47 -19.53
C LEU A 251 -0.18 -4.68 -20.64
N ILE A 252 1.04 -5.04 -20.24
CA ILE A 252 2.17 -5.22 -21.16
C ILE A 252 2.58 -6.69 -21.36
N ASP A 253 2.11 -7.56 -20.47
CA ASP A 253 2.40 -8.99 -20.44
C ASP A 253 1.10 -9.81 -20.43
N LEU A 254 1.21 -11.11 -20.75
CA LEU A 254 0.12 -12.07 -20.60
C LEU A 254 -0.21 -12.26 -19.11
N ILE A 255 -1.48 -12.07 -18.75
CA ILE A 255 -2.03 -12.53 -17.48
C ILE A 255 -2.89 -13.77 -17.69
N THR A 256 -2.67 -14.79 -16.86
CA THR A 256 -3.47 -16.00 -16.81
C THR A 256 -4.34 -15.97 -15.57
N ILE A 257 -5.65 -16.05 -15.75
CA ILE A 257 -6.65 -16.03 -14.69
C ILE A 257 -7.27 -17.43 -14.61
N ASN A 258 -7.16 -18.05 -13.44
CA ASN A 258 -7.91 -19.25 -13.11
C ASN A 258 -8.85 -18.95 -11.94
N GLN A 259 -10.17 -19.07 -12.15
CA GLN A 259 -11.18 -18.90 -11.11
C GLN A 259 -11.91 -20.19 -10.72
N ASP A 260 -11.56 -21.38 -11.22
CA ASP A 260 -12.09 -22.69 -10.78
C ASP A 260 -13.63 -22.79 -10.53
N GLY A 261 -14.44 -21.95 -11.18
CA GLY A 261 -15.91 -21.89 -11.01
C GLY A 261 -16.44 -20.57 -10.43
N GLU A 262 -15.58 -19.73 -9.88
CA GLU A 262 -15.87 -18.41 -9.33
C GLU A 262 -15.82 -17.30 -10.39
N GLU A 263 -16.20 -16.07 -9.99
CA GLU A 263 -16.20 -14.89 -10.86
C GLU A 263 -15.16 -13.85 -10.45
N SER A 264 -14.40 -13.35 -11.42
CA SER A 264 -13.67 -12.09 -11.31
C SER A 264 -14.34 -11.01 -12.14
N GLN A 265 -14.71 -9.91 -11.49
CA GLN A 265 -15.30 -8.74 -12.12
C GLN A 265 -14.31 -7.58 -12.11
N ILE A 266 -13.85 -7.19 -13.29
CA ILE A 266 -12.98 -6.03 -13.50
C ILE A 266 -13.83 -4.87 -13.98
N SER A 267 -13.88 -3.80 -13.20
CA SER A 267 -14.72 -2.65 -13.48
C SER A 267 -13.91 -1.37 -13.51
N ASN A 268 -14.57 -0.27 -13.89
CA ASN A 268 -14.00 1.06 -13.69
C ASN A 268 -13.67 1.32 -12.22
N SER A 269 -13.18 2.52 -11.93
CA SER A 269 -12.88 2.96 -10.59
C SER A 269 -14.07 2.79 -9.66
N LEU A 270 -13.86 2.00 -8.61
CA LEU A 270 -14.84 1.72 -7.59
C LEU A 270 -14.58 2.61 -6.38
N THR A 271 -15.65 2.99 -5.68
CA THR A 271 -15.55 3.45 -4.30
C THR A 271 -15.17 2.29 -3.38
N GLU A 272 -14.76 2.57 -2.15
CA GLU A 272 -14.47 1.55 -1.14
C GLU A 272 -15.67 0.65 -0.81
N SER A 273 -16.90 1.11 -1.06
CA SER A 273 -18.13 0.30 -0.90
C SER A 273 -18.52 -0.46 -2.16
N GLY A 274 -17.76 -0.33 -3.25
CA GLY A 274 -17.96 -1.09 -4.49
C GLY A 274 -18.95 -0.45 -5.45
N THR A 275 -19.33 0.80 -5.19
CA THR A 275 -20.10 1.60 -6.14
C THR A 275 -19.17 2.07 -7.25
N VAL A 276 -19.53 1.74 -8.48
CA VAL A 276 -18.90 2.23 -9.71
C VAL A 276 -18.98 3.76 -9.75
N THR A 277 -17.86 4.43 -9.98
CA THR A 277 -17.78 5.90 -10.08
C THR A 277 -17.97 6.39 -11.52
N ASP A 278 -17.91 7.71 -11.73
CA ASP A 278 -17.87 8.29 -13.09
C ASP A 278 -16.43 8.45 -13.63
N ILE A 279 -15.41 8.09 -12.84
CA ILE A 279 -14.02 8.10 -13.29
C ILE A 279 -13.86 6.99 -14.33
N LYS A 280 -13.45 7.38 -15.52
CA LYS A 280 -13.29 6.47 -16.66
C LYS A 280 -12.00 5.71 -16.51
N SER A 281 -12.07 4.38 -16.46
CA SER A 281 -10.87 3.58 -16.33
C SER A 281 -10.38 3.07 -17.68
N ILE A 282 -9.12 3.37 -18.00
CA ILE A 282 -8.48 2.94 -19.25
C ILE A 282 -7.65 1.69 -18.99
N LEU A 283 -8.01 0.58 -19.65
CA LEU A 283 -7.16 -0.60 -19.76
C LEU A 283 -6.38 -0.52 -21.08
N ASN A 284 -5.14 -0.10 -20.98
CA ASN A 284 -4.23 0.02 -22.11
C ASN A 284 -3.46 -1.28 -22.31
N ILE A 285 -3.58 -1.87 -23.49
CA ILE A 285 -3.03 -3.17 -23.85
C ILE A 285 -1.94 -2.93 -24.89
N GLU A 286 -0.69 -3.19 -24.50
CA GLU A 286 0.51 -2.90 -25.27
C GLU A 286 1.44 -4.11 -25.30
N GLY A 287 2.39 -4.15 -26.24
CA GLY A 287 3.39 -5.23 -26.31
C GLY A 287 2.75 -6.61 -26.35
N ASP A 288 3.09 -7.47 -25.39
CA ASP A 288 2.56 -8.84 -25.26
C ASP A 288 1.31 -8.91 -24.35
N GLY A 289 0.75 -7.76 -23.99
CA GLY A 289 -0.41 -7.63 -23.11
C GLY A 289 -1.61 -8.45 -23.57
N LYS A 290 -1.98 -9.47 -22.79
CA LYS A 290 -3.08 -10.39 -23.10
C LYS A 290 -3.74 -10.89 -21.83
N ILE A 291 -5.00 -11.31 -21.94
CA ILE A 291 -5.75 -11.94 -20.84
C ILE A 291 -6.18 -13.33 -21.28
N GLN A 292 -5.79 -14.34 -20.51
CA GLN A 292 -6.19 -15.72 -20.71
C GLN A 292 -6.95 -16.24 -19.50
N LEU A 293 -8.22 -16.60 -19.69
CA LEU A 293 -9.05 -17.25 -18.70
C LEU A 293 -8.97 -18.77 -18.87
N THR A 294 -8.53 -19.51 -17.85
CA THR A 294 -8.37 -20.97 -17.93
C THR A 294 -9.49 -21.73 -17.25
N ALA A 295 -10.23 -21.13 -16.31
CA ALA A 295 -11.50 -21.65 -15.78
C ALA A 295 -12.29 -20.54 -15.06
N GLY A 296 -13.59 -20.76 -14.88
CA GLY A 296 -14.51 -19.84 -14.18
C GLY A 296 -15.03 -18.69 -15.05
N THR A 297 -15.38 -17.58 -14.42
CA THR A 297 -16.02 -16.43 -15.07
C THR A 297 -15.15 -15.18 -14.96
N LEU A 298 -15.00 -14.44 -16.06
CA LEU A 298 -14.38 -13.12 -16.09
C LEU A 298 -15.35 -12.11 -16.69
N SER A 299 -15.68 -11.06 -15.94
CA SER A 299 -16.54 -9.98 -16.40
C SER A 299 -15.82 -8.64 -16.44
N PHE A 300 -16.07 -7.87 -17.49
CA PHE A 300 -15.63 -6.49 -17.64
C PHE A 300 -16.84 -5.56 -17.64
N ASN A 301 -16.78 -4.48 -16.87
CA ASN A 301 -17.83 -3.48 -16.81
C ASN A 301 -17.28 -2.05 -16.88
N LYS A 302 -17.80 -1.23 -17.80
CA LYS A 302 -17.47 0.20 -17.90
C LYS A 302 -15.96 0.51 -18.09
N ILE A 303 -15.25 -0.39 -18.76
CA ILE A 303 -13.83 -0.22 -19.10
C ILE A 303 -13.69 0.42 -20.48
N ILE A 304 -12.69 1.29 -20.63
CA ILE A 304 -12.18 1.74 -21.92
C ILE A 304 -10.95 0.92 -22.26
N PHE A 305 -11.07 0.00 -23.21
CA PHE A 305 -9.93 -0.74 -23.76
C PHE A 305 -9.23 0.14 -24.79
N THR A 306 -7.91 0.29 -24.66
CA THR A 306 -7.05 0.86 -25.70
C THR A 306 -6.06 -0.20 -26.12
N ILE A 307 -6.12 -0.65 -27.38
CA ILE A 307 -5.28 -1.74 -27.88
C ILE A 307 -4.27 -1.15 -28.87
N ASN A 308 -3.00 -1.24 -28.50
CA ASN A 308 -1.87 -0.80 -29.32
C ASN A 308 -1.64 -1.77 -30.49
N GLU A 309 -1.09 -1.26 -31.60
CA GLU A 309 -0.78 -2.05 -32.79
C GLU A 309 0.17 -3.22 -32.54
N ASN A 310 1.06 -3.10 -31.56
CA ASN A 310 2.02 -4.14 -31.21
C ASN A 310 1.38 -5.34 -30.47
N ALA A 311 0.18 -5.17 -29.90
CA ALA A 311 -0.54 -6.24 -29.21
C ALA A 311 -1.44 -7.09 -30.13
N ARG A 312 -1.41 -6.86 -31.45
CA ARG A 312 -2.37 -7.44 -32.41
C ARG A 312 -2.12 -8.91 -32.79
N SER A 313 -0.96 -9.49 -32.43
CA SER A 313 -0.69 -10.89 -32.75
C SER A 313 -1.46 -11.82 -31.81
N GLY A 314 -2.42 -12.58 -32.34
CA GLY A 314 -3.27 -13.49 -31.56
C GLY A 314 -4.45 -12.77 -30.90
N TYR A 315 -4.97 -13.36 -29.81
CA TYR A 315 -6.17 -12.86 -29.13
C TYR A 315 -5.83 -12.02 -27.91
N ILE A 316 -6.51 -10.87 -27.77
CA ILE A 316 -6.37 -9.96 -26.63
C ILE A 316 -6.97 -10.57 -25.36
N ILE A 317 -8.15 -11.18 -25.49
CA ILE A 317 -8.83 -11.91 -24.42
C ILE A 317 -9.20 -13.28 -24.95
N SER A 318 -8.78 -14.34 -24.25
CA SER A 318 -9.06 -15.73 -24.62
C SER A 318 -9.59 -16.52 -23.43
N GLY A 319 -10.48 -17.47 -23.68
CA GLY A 319 -10.90 -18.49 -22.72
C GLY A 319 -10.48 -19.86 -23.25
N THR A 320 -9.76 -20.67 -22.49
CA THR A 320 -9.15 -21.90 -23.04
C THR A 320 -9.84 -23.20 -22.63
N ALA A 321 -10.64 -23.19 -21.56
CA ALA A 321 -11.37 -24.37 -21.08
C ALA A 321 -12.85 -24.32 -21.45
N THR A 322 -13.51 -25.47 -21.34
CA THR A 322 -14.91 -25.59 -21.74
C THR A 322 -15.92 -24.98 -20.79
N SER A 323 -15.48 -24.62 -19.60
CA SER A 323 -16.27 -23.98 -18.56
C SER A 323 -16.06 -22.46 -18.49
N THR A 324 -15.20 -21.88 -19.35
CA THR A 324 -14.88 -20.45 -19.25
C THR A 324 -16.03 -19.59 -19.72
N GLN A 325 -16.35 -18.56 -18.94
CA GLN A 325 -17.35 -17.55 -19.30
C GLN A 325 -16.71 -16.16 -19.31
N ILE A 326 -16.86 -15.43 -20.41
CA ILE A 326 -16.34 -14.07 -20.55
C ILE A 326 -17.51 -13.13 -20.84
N SER A 327 -17.65 -12.09 -20.03
CA SER A 327 -18.69 -11.07 -20.19
C SER A 327 -18.08 -9.69 -20.34
N ILE A 328 -18.51 -8.91 -21.32
CA ILE A 328 -18.05 -7.54 -21.55
C ILE A 328 -19.28 -6.65 -21.68
N SER A 329 -19.41 -5.70 -20.76
CA SER A 329 -20.62 -4.90 -20.62
C SER A 329 -20.32 -3.41 -20.46
N ASN A 330 -21.05 -2.56 -21.20
CA ASN A 330 -20.94 -1.11 -21.11
C ASN A 330 -19.50 -0.59 -21.35
N CYS A 331 -18.71 -1.30 -22.16
CA CYS A 331 -17.31 -0.95 -22.41
C CYS A 331 -17.16 -0.15 -23.71
N LEU A 332 -16.01 0.52 -23.84
CA LEU A 332 -15.58 1.14 -25.10
C LEU A 332 -14.27 0.47 -25.53
N MET A 333 -14.20 0.03 -26.78
CA MET A 333 -13.00 -0.60 -27.33
C MET A 333 -12.40 0.28 -28.42
N ASN A 334 -11.23 0.82 -28.15
CA ASN A 334 -10.46 1.65 -29.06
C ASN A 334 -9.24 0.88 -29.56
N ILE A 335 -9.14 0.69 -30.87
CA ILE A 335 -7.96 0.09 -31.49
C ILE A 335 -7.19 1.21 -32.17
N THR A 336 -5.94 1.43 -31.79
CA THR A 336 -5.06 2.39 -32.47
C THR A 336 -4.21 1.66 -33.49
N THR A 337 -4.22 2.12 -34.74
CA THR A 337 -3.38 1.57 -35.82
C THR A 337 -2.74 2.70 -36.62
N SER A 338 -1.47 2.51 -36.99
CA SER A 338 -0.78 3.37 -37.96
C SER A 338 -1.04 2.99 -39.43
N ASP A 339 -1.76 1.88 -39.68
CA ASP A 339 -2.00 1.34 -41.02
C ASP A 339 -3.47 1.55 -41.44
N ASP A 340 -3.67 2.32 -42.51
CA ASP A 340 -4.97 2.55 -43.17
C ASP A 340 -5.49 1.31 -43.92
N SER A 341 -4.69 0.23 -44.01
CA SER A 341 -5.10 -1.00 -44.68
C SER A 341 -6.17 -1.74 -43.85
N THR A 342 -7.40 -1.74 -44.36
CA THR A 342 -8.58 -2.39 -43.76
C THR A 342 -8.46 -3.93 -43.66
N THR A 343 -7.30 -4.50 -44.00
CA THR A 343 -7.08 -5.94 -44.24
C THR A 343 -6.54 -6.73 -43.04
N GLN A 344 -6.16 -6.09 -41.93
CA GLN A 344 -5.69 -6.78 -40.71
C GLN A 344 -6.59 -6.53 -39.47
N ILE A 345 -7.87 -6.25 -39.65
CA ILE A 345 -8.83 -6.08 -38.54
C ILE A 345 -9.48 -7.42 -38.16
N GLY A 346 -8.68 -8.49 -38.07
CA GLY A 346 -9.12 -9.80 -37.60
C GLY A 346 -8.40 -10.12 -36.29
N GLY A 347 -8.98 -9.76 -35.15
CA GLY A 347 -8.35 -10.09 -33.86
C GLY A 347 -8.86 -9.36 -32.61
N THR A 348 -9.95 -8.58 -32.67
CA THR A 348 -10.31 -7.75 -31.51
C THR A 348 -10.81 -8.57 -30.33
N ILE A 349 -11.75 -9.49 -30.56
CA ILE A 349 -12.16 -10.51 -29.59
C ILE A 349 -12.59 -11.72 -30.40
N GLU A 350 -11.78 -12.78 -30.39
CA GLU A 350 -12.28 -14.11 -30.68
C GLU A 350 -12.16 -14.89 -29.38
N ALA A 351 -13.28 -15.07 -28.68
CA ALA A 351 -13.33 -16.08 -27.67
C ALA A 351 -13.37 -17.42 -28.43
N THR A 352 -12.22 -18.09 -28.58
CA THR A 352 -12.22 -19.52 -28.87
C THR A 352 -12.72 -20.24 -27.63
N ILE A 353 -14.03 -20.18 -27.40
CA ILE A 353 -14.64 -20.88 -26.29
C ILE A 353 -14.47 -22.38 -26.58
N GLY A 354 -13.61 -23.04 -25.83
CA GLY A 354 -13.47 -24.49 -25.94
C GLY A 354 -14.81 -25.17 -25.65
N GLY A 355 -15.21 -26.18 -26.42
CA GLY A 355 -16.29 -27.10 -26.05
C GLY A 355 -17.72 -26.54 -25.95
N SER A 356 -18.63 -27.35 -25.42
CA SER A 356 -20.09 -27.18 -25.51
C SER A 356 -20.72 -26.22 -24.49
N SER A 357 -19.95 -25.65 -23.55
CA SER A 357 -20.49 -25.02 -22.34
C SER A 357 -19.93 -23.64 -22.00
N GLY A 358 -18.89 -23.16 -22.67
CA GLY A 358 -18.40 -21.82 -22.38
C GLY A 358 -19.26 -20.75 -23.08
N GLN A 359 -19.19 -19.52 -22.59
CA GLN A 359 -20.05 -18.43 -23.05
C GLN A 359 -19.28 -17.12 -23.22
N LEU A 360 -19.52 -16.42 -24.33
CA LEU A 360 -19.10 -15.04 -24.54
C LEU A 360 -20.35 -14.17 -24.60
N THR A 361 -20.43 -13.17 -23.74
CA THR A 361 -21.52 -12.18 -23.73
C THR A 361 -20.94 -10.79 -23.93
N ILE A 362 -21.39 -10.09 -24.98
CA ILE A 362 -21.03 -8.68 -25.23
C ILE A 362 -22.31 -7.86 -25.27
N GLN A 363 -22.43 -6.88 -24.38
CA GLN A 363 -23.62 -6.04 -24.24
C GLN A 363 -23.24 -4.56 -24.12
N ASN A 364 -24.00 -3.67 -24.76
CA ASN A 364 -23.83 -2.22 -24.68
C ASN A 364 -22.37 -1.76 -24.88
N THR A 365 -21.61 -2.44 -25.74
CA THR A 365 -20.18 -2.20 -25.93
C THR A 365 -19.95 -1.60 -27.31
N ASN A 366 -19.25 -0.47 -27.35
CA ASN A 366 -18.94 0.24 -28.59
C ASN A 366 -17.54 -0.12 -29.08
N PHE A 367 -17.38 -0.32 -30.38
CA PHE A 367 -16.10 -0.59 -31.03
C PHE A 367 -15.73 0.59 -31.92
N THR A 368 -14.57 1.18 -31.67
CA THR A 368 -14.04 2.33 -32.43
C THR A 368 -12.65 2.01 -32.95
N LEU A 369 -12.45 2.19 -34.25
CA LEU A 369 -11.13 2.10 -34.88
C LEU A 369 -10.55 3.51 -34.98
N CYS A 370 -9.42 3.73 -34.31
CA CYS A 370 -8.67 4.98 -34.36
C CYS A 370 -7.47 4.79 -35.29
N ILE A 371 -7.55 5.37 -36.48
CA ILE A 371 -6.45 5.40 -37.44
C ILE A 371 -5.59 6.61 -37.10
N SER A 372 -4.36 6.40 -36.62
CA SER A 372 -3.44 7.49 -36.36
C SER A 372 -2.89 7.99 -37.69
N GLN A 373 -3.36 9.13 -38.19
CA GLN A 373 -2.77 9.79 -39.36
C GLN A 373 -1.32 10.18 -39.05
N GLN A 374 -0.34 9.35 -39.42
CA GLN A 374 1.06 9.79 -39.55
C GLN A 374 1.33 10.26 -40.99
N SER A 375 1.48 11.58 -41.11
CA SER A 375 2.15 12.33 -42.19
C SER A 375 1.71 12.08 -43.65
N GLN A 376 0.67 12.78 -44.10
CA GLN A 376 0.74 13.40 -45.44
C GLN A 376 1.65 14.63 -45.36
N GLN A 377 2.97 14.41 -45.30
CA GLN A 377 3.97 15.41 -45.66
C GLN A 377 5.11 14.74 -46.41
N ALA A 378 4.95 14.59 -47.73
CA ALA A 378 5.99 14.73 -48.75
C ALA A 378 5.38 14.43 -50.13
N GLY A 379 5.04 15.48 -50.89
CA GLY A 379 4.55 15.32 -52.26
C GLY A 379 4.01 16.63 -52.84
N GLY A 380 4.91 17.52 -53.25
CA GLY A 380 4.63 18.78 -53.93
C GLY A 380 5.59 19.85 -53.39
N ILE A 381 6.65 20.24 -54.10
CA ILE A 381 6.72 20.63 -55.52
C ILE A 381 7.77 19.82 -56.27
#